data_AF-A0A7C4BVI7-F1
#
_entry.id   AF-A0A7C4BVI7-F1
#
_cell.length_a   1.000
_cell.length_b   1.000
_cell.length_c   1.000
_cell.angle_alpha   90.00
_cell.angle_beta   90.00
_cell.angle_gamma   90.00
#
_symmetry.space_group_name_H-M   'P 1'
#
loop_
_entity.id
_entity.type
_entity.pdbx_description
1 polymer ?
#
loop_
_entity_poly.entity_id
_entity_poly.type
_entity_poly.pdbx_seq_one_letter_code
_entity_poly.pdbx_strand_id
1 'polypeptide(L)'
;MEDAPYLSPGRYQGELGWPGPGQTLDSKDWLRVNLNAGHILELRVSTPKPVSVQLLDPDGREVGRISGSGELGLTFQASLRGTHYLCISILQSFPSFTYILDISIRR
;
A
#
# COMPACT_ATOMS: atom_id res chain seq x y z
N MET A 1 7.72 -1.49 -10.57
CA MET A 1 6.47 -0.70 -10.42
C MET A 1 5.53 -0.90 -11.59
N GLU A 2 6.04 -1.01 -12.83
CA GLU A 2 5.18 -1.16 -14.02
C GLU A 2 4.28 -2.41 -14.00
N ASP A 3 4.68 -3.49 -13.31
CA ASP A 3 3.90 -4.73 -13.18
C ASP A 3 2.95 -4.77 -11.96
N ALA A 4 2.89 -3.71 -11.14
CA ALA A 4 2.05 -3.68 -9.94
C ALA A 4 0.56 -3.85 -10.29
N PRO A 5 -0.24 -4.67 -9.60
CA PRO A 5 -1.66 -4.82 -9.93
C PRO A 5 -2.44 -3.52 -9.72
N TYR A 6 -3.44 -3.28 -10.57
CA TYR A 6 -4.41 -2.21 -10.39
C TYR A 6 -5.48 -2.65 -9.39
N LEU A 7 -5.74 -1.81 -8.40
CA LEU A 7 -6.78 -2.02 -7.40
C LEU A 7 -7.96 -1.09 -7.65
N SER A 8 -9.16 -1.66 -7.58
CA SER A 8 -10.42 -0.93 -7.39
C SER A 8 -10.73 -0.80 -5.90
N PRO A 9 -11.69 0.04 -5.49
CA PRO A 9 -12.22 -0.01 -4.13
C PRO A 9 -12.62 -1.44 -3.74
N GLY A 10 -12.27 -1.85 -2.53
CA GLY A 10 -12.44 -3.22 -2.06
C GLY A 10 -11.48 -3.62 -0.96
N ARG A 11 -11.57 -4.88 -0.54
CA ARG A 11 -10.74 -5.50 0.48
C ARG A 11 -9.81 -6.51 -0.16
N TYR A 12 -8.51 -6.39 0.12
CA TYR A 12 -7.45 -7.22 -0.43
C TYR A 12 -6.62 -7.84 0.69
N GLN A 13 -5.98 -8.96 0.37
CA GLN A 13 -5.05 -9.64 1.25
C GLN A 13 -3.69 -9.72 0.54
N GLY A 14 -2.62 -9.40 1.26
CA GLY A 14 -1.25 -9.59 0.79
C GLY A 14 -0.40 -10.32 1.82
N GLU A 15 0.80 -10.73 1.41
CA GLU A 15 1.77 -11.42 2.26
C GLU A 15 3.12 -10.71 2.14
N LEU A 16 3.79 -10.51 3.26
CA LEU A 16 5.15 -9.98 3.30
C LEU A 16 5.99 -10.78 4.29
N GLY A 17 7.30 -10.68 4.17
CA GLY A 17 8.26 -11.31 5.07
C GLY A 17 9.03 -12.43 4.40
N TRP A 18 9.73 -13.20 5.22
CA TRP A 18 10.61 -14.26 4.77
C TRP A 18 9.90 -15.62 4.88
N PRO A 19 9.67 -16.32 3.76
CA PRO A 19 8.96 -17.59 3.77
C PRO A 19 9.78 -18.76 4.34
N GLY A 20 11.11 -18.62 4.40
CA GLY A 20 12.02 -19.62 4.96
C GLY A 20 13.24 -19.93 4.09
N PRO A 21 14.03 -20.95 4.46
CA PRO A 21 15.28 -21.30 3.80
C PRO A 21 15.11 -21.52 2.29
N GLY A 22 16.01 -20.93 1.50
CA GLY A 22 15.98 -21.01 0.04
C GLY A 22 15.00 -20.04 -0.64
N GLN A 23 14.21 -19.29 0.12
CA GLN A 23 13.32 -18.24 -0.40
C GLN A 23 13.88 -16.85 -0.16
N THR A 24 13.57 -15.92 -1.06
CA THR A 24 13.95 -14.51 -0.93
C THR A 24 12.98 -13.81 0.01
N LEU A 25 13.49 -12.84 0.79
CA LEU A 25 12.66 -11.97 1.62
C LEU A 25 11.73 -11.14 0.72
N ASP A 26 10.42 -11.29 0.91
CA ASP A 26 9.46 -10.35 0.37
C ASP A 26 9.37 -9.14 1.29
N SER A 27 9.97 -8.03 0.85
CA SER A 27 10.09 -6.83 1.67
C SER A 27 9.06 -5.76 1.34
N LYS A 28 8.38 -5.86 0.20
CA LYS A 28 7.44 -4.84 -0.23
C LYS A 28 6.50 -5.29 -1.36
N ASP A 29 5.28 -4.82 -1.25
CA ASP A 29 4.27 -4.87 -2.32
C ASP A 29 4.09 -3.50 -2.95
N TRP A 30 4.07 -3.47 -4.28
CA TRP A 30 3.67 -2.30 -5.05
C TRP A 30 2.29 -2.52 -5.66
N LEU A 31 1.43 -1.52 -5.53
CA LEU A 31 0.04 -1.54 -5.97
C LEU A 31 -0.27 -0.22 -6.72
N ARG A 32 -1.23 -0.25 -7.64
CA ARG A 32 -1.65 0.92 -8.42
C ARG A 32 -3.12 1.26 -8.17
N VAL A 33 -3.43 2.54 -8.10
CA VAL A 33 -4.81 3.04 -8.05
C VAL A 33 -4.97 4.23 -9.00
N ASN A 34 -6.04 4.24 -9.80
CA ASN A 34 -6.33 5.36 -10.67
C ASN A 34 -7.25 6.36 -9.96
N LEU A 35 -6.79 7.60 -9.83
CA LEU A 35 -7.54 8.69 -9.22
C LEU A 35 -7.77 9.81 -10.23
N ASN A 36 -8.90 10.50 -10.10
CA ASN A 36 -9.12 11.79 -10.74
C ASN A 36 -8.82 12.90 -9.74
N ALA A 37 -8.47 14.09 -10.24
CA ALA A 37 -8.39 15.27 -9.40
C ALA A 37 -9.71 15.50 -8.63
N GLY A 38 -9.59 15.74 -7.33
CA GLY A 38 -10.70 15.85 -6.38
C GLY A 38 -11.13 14.56 -5.70
N HIS A 39 -10.73 13.36 -6.19
CA HIS A 39 -11.02 12.11 -5.49
C HIS A 39 -10.34 12.08 -4.11
N ILE A 40 -11.03 11.55 -3.11
CA ILE A 40 -10.47 11.21 -1.81
C ILE A 40 -10.26 9.70 -1.77
N LEU A 41 -8.99 9.29 -1.69
CA LEU A 41 -8.55 7.94 -1.42
C LEU A 41 -8.45 7.73 0.09
N GLU A 42 -9.05 6.66 0.60
CA GLU A 42 -8.84 6.19 1.96
C GLU A 42 -8.28 4.78 1.91
N LEU A 43 -7.18 4.57 2.62
CA LEU A 43 -6.51 3.29 2.79
C LEU A 43 -6.59 2.89 4.25
N ARG A 44 -6.95 1.64 4.52
CA ARG A 44 -6.78 1.03 5.83
C ARG A 44 -5.98 -0.25 5.69
N VAL A 45 -4.90 -0.36 6.46
CA VAL A 45 -4.05 -1.56 6.48
C VAL A 45 -4.12 -2.16 7.88
N SER A 46 -4.58 -3.41 7.96
CA SER A 46 -4.54 -4.22 9.16
C SER A 46 -3.38 -5.21 9.06
N THR A 47 -2.40 -5.10 9.95
CA THR A 47 -1.17 -5.90 9.88
C THR A 47 -0.67 -6.31 11.27
N PRO A 48 -0.23 -7.58 11.45
CA PRO A 48 0.36 -8.03 12.71
C PRO A 48 1.79 -7.54 12.93
N LYS A 49 2.45 -6.98 11.91
CA LYS A 49 3.86 -6.55 11.95
C LYS A 49 4.03 -5.09 11.53
N PRO A 50 5.06 -4.40 12.05
CA PRO A 50 5.42 -3.06 11.62
C PRO A 50 5.70 -2.95 10.12
N VAL A 51 4.92 -2.12 9.43
CA VAL A 51 5.10 -1.78 8.00
C VAL A 51 5.13 -0.27 7.80
N SER A 52 5.64 0.17 6.65
CA SER A 52 5.47 1.51 6.10
C SER A 52 4.50 1.43 4.92
N VAL A 53 3.56 2.37 4.86
CA VAL A 53 2.64 2.55 3.75
C VAL A 53 2.96 3.90 3.12
N GLN A 54 3.50 3.88 1.90
CA GLN A 54 3.89 5.06 1.13
C GLN A 54 2.96 5.22 -0.07
N LEU A 55 2.49 6.45 -0.30
CA LEU A 55 1.69 6.82 -1.47
C LEU A 55 2.47 7.79 -2.36
N LEU A 56 2.56 7.46 -3.64
CA LEU A 56 3.17 8.30 -4.67
C LEU A 56 2.12 8.81 -5.65
N ASP A 57 2.30 10.05 -6.10
CA ASP A 57 1.53 10.65 -7.19
C ASP A 57 1.96 10.11 -8.57
N PRO A 58 1.27 10.51 -9.67
CA PRO A 58 1.62 10.06 -11.02
C PRO A 58 3.01 10.49 -11.50
N ASP A 59 3.60 11.54 -10.91
CA ASP A 59 4.97 11.98 -11.19
C ASP A 59 6.01 11.20 -10.37
N GLY A 60 5.57 10.29 -9.51
CA GLY A 60 6.43 9.51 -8.61
C GLY A 60 6.83 10.25 -7.33
N ARG A 61 6.22 11.39 -7.01
CA ARG A 61 6.50 12.13 -5.76
C ARG A 61 5.70 11.53 -4.60
N GLU A 62 6.32 11.45 -3.43
CA GLU A 62 5.63 11.02 -2.22
C GLU A 62 4.62 12.08 -1.76
N VAL A 63 3.37 11.66 -1.60
CA VAL A 63 2.25 12.52 -1.18
C VAL A 63 1.59 12.05 0.11
N GLY A 64 2.03 10.91 0.67
CA GLY A 64 1.58 10.43 1.96
C GLY A 64 2.42 9.26 2.46
N ARG A 65 2.58 9.19 3.78
CA ARG A 65 3.23 8.07 4.46
C ARG A 65 2.65 7.87 5.85
N ILE A 66 2.42 6.61 6.21
CA ILE A 66 2.16 6.18 7.59
C ILE A 66 2.99 4.95 7.90
N SER A 67 3.27 4.68 9.17
CA SER A 67 4.03 3.51 9.58
C SER A 67 3.60 3.04 10.97
N GLY A 68 3.62 1.73 11.18
CA GLY A 68 3.21 1.11 12.45
C GLY A 68 2.72 -0.32 12.26
N SER A 69 2.03 -0.84 13.27
CA SER A 69 1.39 -2.17 13.27
C SER A 69 -0.03 -2.08 13.85
N GLY A 70 -0.85 -3.11 13.65
CA GLY A 70 -2.27 -3.08 13.98
C GLY A 70 -3.05 -2.42 12.84
N GLU A 71 -3.89 -1.45 13.17
CA GLU A 71 -4.70 -0.69 12.20
C GLU A 71 -4.00 0.61 11.81
N LEU A 72 -3.72 0.78 10.52
CA LEU A 72 -3.09 1.95 9.93
C LEU A 72 -4.05 2.61 8.95
N GLY A 73 -4.23 3.93 9.01
CA GLY A 73 -5.12 4.68 8.12
C GLY A 73 -4.43 5.84 7.41
N LEU A 74 -4.60 5.93 6.08
CA LEU A 74 -4.15 7.08 5.27
C LEU A 74 -5.34 7.62 4.49
N THR A 75 -5.58 8.94 4.57
CA THR A 75 -6.56 9.64 3.75
C THR A 75 -5.84 10.68 2.89
N PHE A 76 -6.10 10.67 1.59
CA PHE A 76 -5.44 11.54 0.62
C PHE A 76 -6.44 12.07 -0.40
N GLN A 77 -6.40 13.38 -0.68
CA GLN A 77 -7.17 13.99 -1.75
C GLN A 77 -6.28 14.22 -2.97
N ALA A 78 -6.60 13.57 -4.09
CA ALA A 78 -5.84 13.67 -5.32
C ALA A 78 -5.94 15.08 -5.93
N SER A 79 -4.80 15.73 -6.13
CA SER A 79 -4.69 16.98 -6.89
C SER A 79 -4.51 16.74 -8.39
N LEU A 80 -3.92 15.60 -8.76
CA LEU A 80 -3.65 15.19 -10.13
C LEU A 80 -4.51 14.00 -10.53
N ARG A 81 -4.93 13.97 -11.79
CA ARG A 81 -5.48 12.76 -12.40
C ARG A 81 -4.32 11.85 -12.80
N GLY A 82 -4.44 10.55 -12.51
CA GLY A 82 -3.51 9.55 -13.01
C GLY A 82 -3.34 8.34 -12.08
N THR A 83 -2.38 7.50 -12.45
CA THR A 83 -1.99 6.34 -11.64
C THR A 83 -1.17 6.79 -10.45
N HIS A 84 -1.71 6.57 -9.26
CA HIS A 84 -0.98 6.69 -8.00
C HIS A 84 -0.45 5.31 -7.61
N TYR A 85 0.69 5.29 -6.93
CA TYR A 85 1.34 4.06 -6.50
C TYR A 85 1.33 3.95 -4.99
N LEU A 86 0.95 2.79 -4.49
CA LEU A 86 0.99 2.44 -3.09
C LEU A 86 2.13 1.42 -2.88
N CYS A 87 3.02 1.69 -1.94
CA CYS A 87 4.02 0.74 -1.49
C CYS A 87 3.75 0.36 -0.03
N ILE A 88 3.55 -0.93 0.23
CA ILE A 88 3.50 -1.48 1.59
C ILE A 88 4.81 -2.23 1.80
N SER A 89 5.64 -1.81 2.75
CA SER A 89 6.97 -2.40 2.97
C SER A 89 7.23 -2.70 4.43
N ILE A 90 7.92 -3.79 4.72
CA ILE A 90 8.33 -4.14 6.09
C ILE A 90 9.43 -3.18 6.59
N LEU A 91 9.41 -2.85 7.88
CA LEU A 91 10.44 -1.98 8.50
C LEU A 91 11.68 -2.75 8.96
N GLN A 92 11.55 -4.07 9.12
CA GLN A 92 12.61 -5.01 9.49
C GLN A 92 12.21 -6.40 8.98
N SER A 93 13.15 -7.33 8.91
CA SER A 93 12.85 -8.70 8.48
C SER A 93 11.98 -9.44 9.50
N PHE A 94 10.92 -10.07 9.01
CA PHE A 94 10.01 -10.91 9.78
C PHE A 94 9.81 -12.25 9.06
N PRO A 95 9.41 -13.33 9.74
CA PRO A 95 8.76 -14.45 9.08
C PRO A 95 7.54 -13.98 8.28
N SER A 96 7.18 -14.70 7.23
CA SER A 96 5.96 -14.43 6.44
C SER A 96 4.75 -14.14 7.32
N PHE A 97 4.02 -13.09 6.96
CA PHE A 97 2.78 -12.68 7.60
C PHE A 97 1.81 -12.09 6.59
N THR A 98 0.52 -12.21 6.89
CA THR A 98 -0.56 -11.66 6.08
C THR A 98 -0.98 -10.30 6.59
N TYR A 99 -1.26 -9.37 5.66
CA TYR A 99 -1.94 -8.12 5.95
C TYR A 99 -3.24 -8.01 5.14
N ILE A 100 -4.16 -7.19 5.63
CA ILE A 100 -5.39 -6.82 4.93
C ILE A 100 -5.30 -5.36 4.54
N LEU A 101 -5.69 -5.05 3.30
CA LEU A 101 -5.78 -3.69 2.76
C LEU A 101 -7.23 -3.42 2.33
N ASP A 102 -7.89 -2.46 2.97
CA ASP A 102 -9.15 -1.90 2.53
C ASP A 102 -8.90 -0.58 1.78
N ILE A 103 -9.53 -0.44 0.61
CA ILE A 103 -9.45 0.74 -0.25
C ILE A 103 -10.85 1.27 -0.49
N SER A 104 -11.05 2.57 -0.24
CA SER A 104 -12.22 3.31 -0.69
C SER A 104 -11.80 4.56 -1.45
N ILE A 105 -12.61 4.91 -2.46
CA ILE A 105 -12.45 6.13 -3.25
C ILE A 105 -13.80 6.82 -3.25
N ARG A 106 -13.83 8.08 -2.82
CA ARG A 106 -15.02 8.93 -2.86
C ARG A 106 -14.72 10.25 -3.57
N ARG A 107 -15.78 10.97 -3.92
CA ARG A 107 -15.72 12.28 -4.57
C ARG A 107 -16.01 13.39 -3.56
#